data_AF-D9WVJ7-F1
#
_entry.id   AF-D9WVJ7-F1
#
_cell.length_a   1.000
_cell.length_b   1.000
_cell.length_c   1.000
_cell.angle_alpha   90.00
_cell.angle_beta   90.00
_cell.angle_gamma   90.00
#
_symmetry.space_group_name_H-M   'P 1'
#
loop_
_entity.id
_entity.type
_entity.pdbx_description
1 polymer ?
#
loop_
_entity_poly.entity_id
_entity_poly.type
_entity_poly.pdbx_seq_one_letter_code
_entity_poly.pdbx_strand_id
1 'polypeptide(L)'
;MTSTTNRAERGPRRRGLRRTLFGAALAFGLAALTPLTAEAAPAQSASYGSLPGEGRYPEQTACSGRYTQPKVPGGATKTAVYQGRTITLRYFSSSGCGSFARIENAPQGCAAHSNRIDGSNLVWVLETVAPGTGYAATKVINNRDGRQSRAVLICDNQTLASTAWYEARRG
;
A
#
# COMPACT_ATOMS: atom_id res chain seq x y z
N MET A 1 61.36 37.27 -14.81
CA MET A 1 61.53 36.33 -15.95
C MET A 1 62.52 35.27 -15.53
N THR A 2 62.25 34.02 -15.93
CA THR A 2 63.12 32.82 -15.90
C THR A 2 63.47 32.27 -14.50
N SER A 3 62.85 31.17 -14.04
CA SER A 3 63.20 29.76 -14.33
C SER A 3 64.69 29.50 -14.06
N THR A 4 65.13 28.59 -13.19
CA THR A 4 64.85 27.14 -13.21
C THR A 4 65.36 26.49 -11.91
N THR A 5 64.71 25.41 -11.50
CA THR A 5 64.97 24.55 -10.34
C THR A 5 66.13 23.56 -10.56
N ASN A 6 66.90 23.32 -9.50
CA ASN A 6 67.10 22.02 -8.82
C ASN A 6 68.46 21.98 -8.10
N ARG A 7 68.42 21.81 -6.78
CA ARG A 7 69.58 21.41 -5.98
C ARG A 7 69.20 20.20 -5.14
N ALA A 8 70.06 19.19 -5.23
CA ALA A 8 70.04 17.95 -4.48
C ALA A 8 70.06 18.17 -2.97
N GLU A 9 69.56 17.20 -2.20
CA GLU A 9 70.28 16.76 -1.00
C GLU A 9 69.92 15.35 -0.52
N ARG A 10 70.96 14.66 -0.03
CA ARG A 10 71.01 13.32 0.58
C ARG A 10 70.55 13.38 2.04
N GLY A 11 70.04 12.27 2.57
CA GLY A 11 70.14 12.00 4.02
C GLY A 11 69.18 10.93 4.55
N PRO A 12 69.65 9.85 5.21
CA PRO A 12 68.81 8.70 5.57
C PRO A 12 68.43 8.61 7.07
N ARG A 13 67.42 7.76 7.34
CA ARG A 13 67.04 7.08 8.61
C ARG A 13 66.54 7.96 9.78
N ARG A 14 65.34 7.63 10.29
CA ARG A 14 65.12 6.83 11.53
C ARG A 14 63.64 6.76 11.93
N ARG A 15 63.23 5.53 12.30
CA ARG A 15 62.27 5.10 13.36
C ARG A 15 61.12 6.05 13.74
N GLY A 16 59.90 5.53 13.63
CA GLY A 16 58.76 6.07 14.37
C GLY A 16 57.45 5.41 14.01
N LEU A 17 57.27 4.15 14.42
CA LEU A 17 55.98 3.47 14.41
C LEU A 17 55.02 4.23 15.36
N ARG A 18 54.16 5.09 14.83
CA ARG A 18 53.01 5.63 15.57
C ARG A 18 51.75 5.41 14.76
N ARG A 19 50.98 4.43 15.26
CA ARG A 19 49.58 4.19 14.95
C ARG A 19 48.80 5.49 15.14
N THR A 20 48.18 5.97 14.07
CA THR A 20 47.03 6.86 14.15
C THR A 20 46.01 6.37 13.14
N LEU A 21 45.25 5.37 13.57
CA LEU A 21 43.94 5.06 13.03
C LEU A 21 43.02 6.21 13.44
N PHE A 22 42.83 7.18 12.56
CA PHE A 22 41.61 8.00 12.57
C PHE A 22 40.72 7.45 11.47
N GLY A 23 39.82 6.55 11.88
CA GLY A 23 38.82 5.96 11.03
C GLY A 23 37.93 7.04 10.42
N ALA A 24 37.84 7.04 9.10
CA ALA A 24 36.77 7.70 8.40
C ALA A 24 35.47 7.01 8.80
N ALA A 25 34.66 7.69 9.61
CA ALA A 25 33.28 7.29 9.86
C ALA A 25 32.50 7.53 8.56
N LEU A 26 32.37 6.49 7.74
CA LEU A 26 31.35 6.45 6.70
C LEU A 26 29.99 6.34 7.40
N ALA A 27 29.35 7.47 7.63
CA ALA A 27 27.93 7.51 7.93
C ALA A 27 27.18 7.12 6.65
N PHE A 28 26.99 5.81 6.45
CA PHE A 28 26.00 5.32 5.51
C PHE A 28 24.63 5.69 6.07
N GLY A 29 24.10 6.83 5.62
CA GLY A 29 22.70 7.15 5.79
C GLY A 29 21.87 6.02 5.19
N LEU A 30 21.22 5.24 6.05
CA LEU A 30 20.14 4.36 5.66
C LEU A 30 19.04 5.25 5.09
N ALA A 31 19.07 5.47 3.77
CA ALA A 31 17.90 5.90 3.05
C ALA A 31 16.86 4.80 3.25
N ALA A 32 15.94 5.02 4.18
CA ALA A 32 14.76 4.20 4.32
C ALA A 32 14.01 4.28 2.99
N LEU A 33 14.23 3.28 2.13
CA LEU A 33 13.39 3.01 0.97
C LEU A 33 12.04 2.54 1.51
N THR A 34 11.24 3.47 2.04
CA THR A 34 9.80 3.22 2.14
C THR A 34 9.31 3.14 0.70
N PRO A 35 8.82 1.99 0.22
CA PRO A 35 8.19 1.95 -1.08
C PRO A 35 7.08 3.01 -1.06
N LEU A 36 7.19 4.02 -1.92
CA LEU A 36 6.02 4.81 -2.29
C LEU A 36 5.09 3.82 -2.95
N THR A 37 4.10 3.35 -2.19
CA THR A 37 2.91 2.79 -2.80
C THR A 37 2.31 3.96 -3.58
N ALA A 38 2.52 3.96 -4.89
CA ALA A 38 1.82 4.88 -5.75
C ALA A 38 0.40 4.32 -5.82
N GLU A 39 -0.46 4.72 -4.89
CA GLU A 39 -1.89 4.55 -5.04
C GLU A 39 -2.41 5.61 -6.02
N ALA A 40 -3.19 5.21 -7.02
CA ALA A 40 -3.86 6.16 -7.88
C ALA A 40 -5.04 6.79 -7.13
N ALA A 41 -5.27 8.10 -7.28
CA ALA A 41 -6.18 8.86 -6.43
C ALA A 41 -7.55 8.17 -6.23
N PRO A 42 -8.05 8.08 -4.98
CA PRO A 42 -9.33 7.43 -4.68
C PRO A 42 -10.49 8.19 -5.32
N ALA A 43 -11.50 7.46 -5.77
CA ALA A 43 -12.83 8.01 -6.05
C ALA A 43 -13.84 7.45 -5.05
N GLN A 44 -14.88 8.24 -4.73
CA GLN A 44 -15.81 7.91 -3.65
C GLN A 44 -17.21 8.48 -3.87
N SER A 45 -18.21 7.85 -3.25
CA SER A 45 -19.57 8.38 -3.13
C SER A 45 -19.63 9.59 -2.19
N ALA A 46 -20.65 10.45 -2.35
CA ALA A 46 -20.81 11.69 -1.57
C ALA A 46 -20.90 11.48 -0.03
N SER A 47 -21.45 10.36 0.44
CA SER A 47 -21.61 10.06 1.86
C SER A 47 -20.42 9.33 2.50
N TYR A 48 -19.39 8.99 1.70
CA TYR A 48 -18.18 8.36 2.20
C TYR A 48 -17.30 9.37 2.96
N GLY A 49 -16.66 8.92 4.05
CA GLY A 49 -15.84 9.77 4.92
C GLY A 49 -16.59 10.30 6.14
N SER A 50 -17.88 9.99 6.27
CA SER A 50 -18.71 10.41 7.39
C SER A 50 -18.57 9.52 8.63
N LEU A 51 -18.01 8.31 8.47
CA LEU A 51 -17.85 7.36 9.58
C LEU A 51 -16.40 7.25 10.07
N PRO A 52 -16.18 6.85 11.34
CA PRO A 52 -14.83 6.71 11.89
C PRO A 52 -13.95 5.77 11.08
N GLY A 53 -12.70 6.17 10.86
CA GLY A 53 -11.71 5.36 10.14
C GLY A 53 -11.81 5.44 8.61
N GLU A 54 -12.88 6.02 8.06
CA GLU A 54 -12.97 6.28 6.62
C GLU A 54 -12.01 7.38 6.16
N GLY A 55 -11.71 7.41 4.86
CA GLY A 55 -10.77 8.35 4.26
C GLY A 55 -9.29 8.04 4.53
N ARG A 56 -9.01 7.01 5.35
CA ARG A 56 -7.67 6.53 5.69
C ARG A 56 -7.40 5.18 5.05
N TYR A 57 -6.15 4.95 4.69
CA TYR A 57 -5.72 3.61 4.28
C TYR A 57 -5.60 2.69 5.52
N PRO A 58 -5.73 1.36 5.35
CA PRO A 58 -5.77 0.40 6.46
C PRO A 58 -4.58 0.53 7.43
N GLU A 59 -3.39 0.80 6.93
CA GLU A 59 -2.15 0.98 7.68
C GLU A 59 -2.11 2.26 8.52
N GLN A 60 -2.97 3.24 8.19
CA GLN A 60 -3.12 4.52 8.89
C GLN A 60 -4.22 4.48 9.97
N THR A 61 -4.78 3.30 10.24
CA THR A 61 -5.83 3.09 11.26
C THR A 61 -5.27 2.42 12.52
N ALA A 62 -6.03 2.50 13.61
CA ALA A 62 -5.73 1.76 14.84
C ALA A 62 -5.77 0.22 14.67
N CYS A 63 -6.31 -0.27 13.55
CA CYS A 63 -6.38 -1.71 13.23
C CYS A 63 -5.30 -2.14 12.24
N SER A 64 -4.29 -1.32 11.98
CA SER A 64 -3.14 -1.68 11.16
C SER A 64 -2.58 -3.05 11.56
N GLY A 65 -2.35 -3.92 10.57
CA GLY A 65 -1.90 -5.31 10.76
C GLY A 65 -2.92 -6.28 11.35
N ARG A 66 -4.15 -5.83 11.67
CA ARG A 66 -5.21 -6.66 12.31
C ARG A 66 -6.40 -6.96 11.41
N TYR A 67 -6.38 -6.50 10.17
CA TYR A 67 -7.42 -6.84 9.20
C TYR A 67 -7.25 -8.28 8.72
N THR A 68 -8.36 -9.01 8.68
CA THR A 68 -8.38 -10.43 8.29
C THR A 68 -9.43 -10.68 7.21
N GLN A 69 -9.27 -11.75 6.45
CA GLN A 69 -10.30 -12.17 5.50
C GLN A 69 -11.39 -12.95 6.25
N PRO A 70 -12.64 -12.49 6.25
CA PRO A 70 -13.70 -13.20 6.94
C PRO A 70 -14.03 -14.52 6.24
N LYS A 71 -14.43 -15.51 7.03
CA LYS A 71 -14.97 -16.78 6.53
C LYS A 71 -16.48 -16.64 6.30
N VAL A 72 -16.85 -16.20 5.10
CA VAL A 72 -18.24 -16.06 4.66
C VAL A 72 -18.60 -17.03 3.53
N PRO A 73 -19.84 -17.54 3.47
CA PRO A 73 -20.36 -18.18 2.26
C PRO A 73 -20.16 -17.25 1.06
N GLY A 74 -19.67 -17.79 -0.05
CA GLY A 74 -19.29 -16.99 -1.22
C GLY A 74 -17.90 -16.36 -1.16
N GLY A 75 -17.19 -16.42 -0.03
CA GLY A 75 -15.76 -16.16 0.10
C GLY A 75 -15.34 -14.69 0.08
N ALA A 76 -14.24 -14.40 0.79
CA ALA A 76 -13.56 -13.10 0.83
C ALA A 76 -12.44 -12.96 -0.22
N THR A 77 -12.16 -14.01 -0.99
CA THR A 77 -11.24 -13.97 -2.14
C THR A 77 -11.98 -14.43 -3.39
N LYS A 78 -11.74 -13.75 -4.51
CA LYS A 78 -12.20 -14.11 -5.85
C LYS A 78 -11.07 -13.96 -6.86
N THR A 79 -11.17 -14.65 -7.98
CA THR A 79 -10.26 -14.49 -9.11
C THR A 79 -11.06 -14.21 -10.36
N ALA A 80 -10.50 -13.42 -11.27
CA ALA A 80 -11.03 -13.21 -12.61
C ALA A 80 -9.88 -13.16 -13.62
N VAL A 81 -10.15 -13.52 -14.87
CA VAL A 81 -9.19 -13.40 -15.97
C VAL A 81 -9.51 -12.16 -16.79
N TYR A 82 -8.51 -11.30 -17.00
CA TYR A 82 -8.64 -10.09 -17.80
C TYR A 82 -7.34 -9.79 -18.54
N GLN A 83 -7.42 -9.54 -19.85
CA GLN A 83 -6.25 -9.38 -20.74
C GLN A 83 -5.19 -10.50 -20.56
N GLY A 84 -5.64 -11.75 -20.40
CA GLY A 84 -4.77 -12.92 -20.20
C GLY A 84 -4.12 -13.02 -18.82
N ARG A 85 -4.44 -12.12 -17.87
CA ARG A 85 -3.93 -12.14 -16.49
C ARG A 85 -4.98 -12.66 -15.53
N THR A 86 -4.58 -13.51 -14.58
CA THR A 86 -5.43 -13.88 -13.44
C THR A 86 -5.27 -12.84 -12.34
N ILE A 87 -6.31 -12.04 -12.14
CA ILE A 87 -6.39 -11.01 -11.10
C ILE A 87 -7.00 -11.63 -9.84
N THR A 88 -6.43 -11.34 -8.68
CA THR A 88 -6.99 -11.77 -7.39
C THR A 88 -7.63 -10.59 -6.67
N LEU A 89 -8.93 -10.69 -6.38
CA LEU A 89 -9.69 -9.79 -5.53
C LEU A 89 -9.71 -10.35 -4.11
N ARG A 90 -9.41 -9.50 -3.11
CA ARG A 90 -9.46 -9.84 -1.69
C ARG A 90 -10.24 -8.80 -0.92
N TYR A 91 -11.01 -9.27 0.04
CA TYR A 91 -11.76 -8.48 0.99
C TYR A 91 -11.21 -8.70 2.40
N PHE A 92 -10.93 -7.62 3.10
CA PHE A 92 -10.39 -7.64 4.45
C PHE A 92 -11.28 -6.84 5.39
N SER A 93 -11.43 -7.31 6.63
CA SER A 93 -12.23 -6.62 7.65
C SER A 93 -11.61 -6.76 9.04
N SER A 94 -11.91 -5.76 9.86
CA SER A 94 -11.65 -5.69 11.30
C SER A 94 -12.90 -5.16 11.98
N SER A 95 -13.34 -5.82 13.05
CA SER A 95 -14.47 -5.38 13.87
C SER A 95 -14.24 -3.98 14.48
N GLY A 96 -12.98 -3.57 14.66
CA GLY A 96 -12.63 -2.28 15.23
C GLY A 96 -12.63 -1.11 14.25
N CYS A 97 -12.34 -1.33 12.96
CA CYS A 97 -12.08 -0.22 12.03
C CYS A 97 -12.84 -0.30 10.70
N GLY A 98 -13.54 -1.40 10.41
CA GLY A 98 -14.27 -1.57 9.16
C GLY A 98 -13.56 -2.50 8.18
N SER A 99 -13.58 -2.18 6.90
CA SER A 99 -13.13 -3.08 5.84
C SER A 99 -12.47 -2.36 4.68
N PHE A 100 -11.78 -3.10 3.83
CA PHE A 100 -11.23 -2.59 2.57
C PHE A 100 -11.15 -3.71 1.51
N ALA A 101 -11.06 -3.29 0.25
CA ALA A 101 -10.87 -4.17 -0.90
C ALA A 101 -9.45 -4.05 -1.43
N ARG A 102 -8.94 -5.14 -2.01
CA ARG A 102 -7.60 -5.20 -2.58
C ARG A 102 -7.58 -6.05 -3.83
N ILE A 103 -6.87 -5.61 -4.85
CA ILE A 103 -6.63 -6.38 -6.07
C ILE A 103 -5.13 -6.57 -6.30
N GLU A 104 -4.77 -7.74 -6.81
CA GLU A 104 -3.40 -8.17 -7.06
C GLU A 104 -3.28 -8.70 -8.49
N ASN A 105 -2.12 -8.49 -9.13
CA ASN A 105 -1.82 -8.89 -10.52
C ASN A 105 -2.76 -8.24 -11.57
N ALA A 106 -3.20 -7.01 -11.31
CA ALA A 106 -4.12 -6.28 -12.17
C ALA A 106 -3.37 -5.26 -13.06
N PRO A 107 -3.73 -5.11 -14.36
CA PRO A 107 -3.21 -4.00 -15.17
C PRO A 107 -3.69 -2.64 -14.69
N GLN A 108 -3.02 -1.59 -15.15
CA GLN A 108 -3.54 -0.21 -15.07
C GLN A 108 -4.94 -0.14 -15.71
N GLY A 109 -5.83 0.64 -15.11
CA GLY A 109 -7.23 0.76 -15.53
C GLY A 109 -8.19 -0.21 -14.81
N CYS A 110 -7.66 -1.18 -14.08
CA CYS A 110 -8.44 -1.93 -13.10
C CYS A 110 -8.53 -1.19 -11.76
N ALA A 111 -9.55 -1.50 -10.97
CA ALA A 111 -9.83 -0.90 -9.68
C ALA A 111 -10.29 -1.92 -8.65
N ALA A 112 -9.81 -1.75 -7.41
CA ALA A 112 -10.45 -2.32 -6.25
C ALA A 112 -11.58 -1.39 -5.83
N HIS A 113 -12.76 -1.94 -5.59
CA HIS A 113 -13.92 -1.17 -5.16
C HIS A 113 -14.49 -1.78 -3.89
N SER A 114 -14.73 -0.96 -2.87
CA SER A 114 -15.30 -1.38 -1.60
C SER A 114 -16.65 -0.72 -1.43
N ASN A 115 -17.69 -1.53 -1.30
CA ASN A 115 -19.07 -1.08 -1.22
C ASN A 115 -19.63 -1.38 0.16
N ARG A 116 -20.51 -0.51 0.65
CA ARG A 116 -21.29 -0.70 1.87
C ARG A 116 -22.76 -0.36 1.65
N ILE A 117 -23.64 -1.12 2.29
CA ILE A 117 -25.06 -0.79 2.42
C ILE A 117 -25.26 0.10 3.65
N ASP A 118 -25.87 1.27 3.45
CA ASP A 118 -26.26 2.21 4.50
C ASP A 118 -27.74 2.58 4.33
N GLY A 119 -28.61 1.91 5.08
CA GLY A 119 -30.05 1.92 4.82
C GLY A 119 -30.35 1.38 3.42
N SER A 120 -31.01 2.19 2.59
CA SER A 120 -31.29 1.87 1.18
C SER A 120 -30.17 2.30 0.22
N ASN A 121 -29.12 2.96 0.70
CA ASN A 121 -28.09 3.56 -0.12
C ASN A 121 -26.85 2.66 -0.26
N LEU A 122 -26.20 2.75 -1.41
CA LEU A 122 -24.89 2.14 -1.65
C LEU A 122 -23.80 3.21 -1.48
N VAL A 123 -22.98 3.06 -0.45
CA VAL A 123 -21.80 3.89 -0.22
C VAL A 123 -20.58 3.17 -0.77
N TRP A 124 -19.66 3.88 -1.41
CA TRP A 124 -18.51 3.25 -2.06
C TRP A 124 -17.25 4.11 -2.06
N VAL A 125 -16.11 3.42 -2.14
CA VAL A 125 -14.77 3.97 -2.37
C VAL A 125 -14.00 3.00 -3.27
N LEU A 126 -13.33 3.53 -4.31
CA LEU A 126 -12.46 2.77 -5.20
C LEU A 126 -11.05 3.33 -5.25
N GLU A 127 -10.11 2.44 -5.55
CA GLU A 127 -8.72 2.75 -5.88
C GLU A 127 -8.38 2.10 -7.21
N THR A 128 -7.76 2.87 -8.12
CA THR A 128 -7.28 2.32 -9.39
C THR A 128 -5.83 1.83 -9.27
N VAL A 129 -5.44 0.88 -10.12
CA VAL A 129 -4.05 0.42 -10.19
C VAL A 129 -3.20 1.52 -10.79
N ALA A 130 -2.24 2.03 -10.02
CA ALA A 130 -1.28 2.99 -10.54
C ALA A 130 -0.30 2.33 -11.52
N PRO A 131 0.27 3.09 -12.47
CA PRO A 131 1.21 2.57 -13.45
C PRO A 131 2.36 1.78 -12.81
N GLY A 132 2.60 0.56 -13.30
CA GLY A 132 3.74 -0.27 -12.88
C GLY A 132 3.59 -1.02 -11.54
N THR A 133 2.50 -0.84 -10.78
CA THR A 133 2.35 -1.45 -9.46
C THR A 133 1.73 -2.85 -9.49
N GLY A 134 0.81 -3.11 -10.42
CA GLY A 134 0.07 -4.36 -10.50
C GLY A 134 -0.95 -4.56 -9.36
N TYR A 135 -1.22 -3.51 -8.58
CA TYR A 135 -1.89 -3.59 -7.29
C TYR A 135 -2.73 -2.34 -7.01
N ALA A 136 -3.85 -2.51 -6.31
CA ALA A 136 -4.59 -1.40 -5.71
C ALA A 136 -5.30 -1.87 -4.43
N ALA A 137 -5.36 -1.00 -3.43
CA ALA A 137 -6.16 -1.20 -2.22
C ALA A 137 -6.97 0.04 -1.91
N THR A 138 -8.23 -0.15 -1.57
CA THR A 138 -9.09 0.97 -1.19
C THR A 138 -8.70 1.50 0.18
N LYS A 139 -9.00 2.77 0.39
CA LYS A 139 -9.22 3.29 1.74
C LYS A 139 -10.31 2.50 2.46
N VAL A 140 -10.31 2.61 3.78
CA VAL A 140 -11.23 1.87 4.64
C VAL A 140 -12.66 2.36 4.43
N ILE A 141 -13.60 1.44 4.28
CA ILE A 141 -15.04 1.67 4.37
C ILE A 141 -15.59 1.02 5.63
N ASN A 142 -16.33 1.80 6.44
CA ASN A 142 -16.73 1.36 7.76
C ASN A 142 -17.98 0.46 7.70
N ASN A 143 -17.82 -0.85 7.85
CA ASN A 143 -18.91 -1.83 7.82
C ASN A 143 -19.33 -2.32 9.21
N ARG A 144 -19.22 -1.47 10.24
CA ARG A 144 -19.64 -1.79 11.60
C ARG A 144 -21.12 -1.42 11.80
N ASP A 145 -21.66 -1.78 12.96
CA ASP A 145 -23.02 -1.44 13.41
C ASP A 145 -24.14 -1.97 12.49
N GLY A 146 -24.07 -3.24 12.07
CA GLY A 146 -25.10 -3.83 11.20
C GLY A 146 -24.90 -3.56 9.72
N ARG A 147 -23.90 -2.77 9.32
CA ARG A 147 -23.66 -2.42 7.92
C ARG A 147 -22.95 -3.56 7.19
N GLN A 148 -23.48 -3.94 6.04
CA GLN A 148 -22.86 -4.94 5.18
C GLN A 148 -21.93 -4.26 4.18
N SER A 149 -20.81 -4.91 3.86
CA SER A 149 -19.88 -4.45 2.82
C SER A 149 -19.34 -5.61 1.98
N ARG A 150 -18.82 -5.30 0.79
CA ARG A 150 -18.18 -6.27 -0.11
C ARG A 150 -17.07 -5.64 -0.92
N ALA A 151 -16.18 -6.47 -1.44
CA ALA A 151 -15.19 -6.06 -2.44
C ALA A 151 -15.70 -6.39 -3.85
N VAL A 152 -15.35 -5.52 -4.81
CA VAL A 152 -15.65 -5.67 -6.24
C VAL A 152 -14.37 -5.37 -7.03
N LEU A 153 -14.10 -6.19 -8.03
CA LEU A 153 -13.05 -5.97 -9.03
C LEU A 153 -13.69 -5.40 -10.29
N ILE A 154 -13.19 -4.24 -10.72
CA ILE A 154 -13.65 -3.55 -11.93
C ILE A 154 -12.46 -3.34 -12.86
N CYS A 155 -12.63 -3.59 -14.15
CA CYS A 155 -11.70 -3.17 -15.21
C CYS A 155 -12.53 -2.64 -16.39
N ASP A 156 -12.10 -1.55 -17.04
CA ASP A 156 -12.84 -0.89 -18.14
C ASP A 156 -14.33 -0.66 -17.83
N ASN A 157 -14.65 -0.21 -16.60
CA ASN A 157 -16.02 -0.03 -16.11
C ASN A 157 -16.88 -1.30 -16.08
N GLN A 158 -16.30 -2.48 -16.28
CA GLN A 158 -16.99 -3.77 -16.15
C GLN A 158 -16.66 -4.43 -14.82
N THR A 159 -17.69 -4.93 -14.14
CA THR A 159 -17.49 -5.76 -12.94
C THR A 159 -17.09 -7.16 -13.36
N LEU A 160 -15.89 -7.59 -12.95
CA LEU A 160 -15.37 -8.92 -13.28
C LEU A 160 -15.58 -9.93 -12.16
N ALA A 161 -15.54 -9.48 -10.91
CA ALA A 161 -15.77 -10.32 -9.74
C ALA A 161 -16.32 -9.51 -8.57
N SER A 162 -17.05 -10.16 -7.68
CA SER A 162 -17.52 -9.60 -6.41
C SER A 162 -17.46 -10.66 -5.32
N THR A 163 -17.07 -10.25 -4.12
CA THR A 163 -17.21 -11.11 -2.93
C THR A 163 -18.66 -11.15 -2.48
N ALA A 164 -18.96 -12.06 -1.55
CA ALA A 164 -20.20 -11.98 -0.80
C ALA A 164 -20.26 -10.70 0.04
N TRP A 165 -21.48 -10.35 0.49
CA TRP A 165 -21.70 -9.33 1.49
C TRP A 165 -21.28 -9.83 2.87
N TYR A 166 -20.58 -8.98 3.62
CA TYR A 166 -20.11 -9.26 4.96
C TYR A 166 -20.39 -8.11 5.92
N GLU A 167 -20.95 -8.46 7.07
CA GLU A 167 -21.11 -7.58 8.22
C GLU A 167 -19.97 -7.85 9.22
N ALA A 168 -19.32 -6.79 9.72
CA ALA A 168 -18.33 -6.96 10.77
C ALA A 168 -19.03 -7.44 12.06
N ARG A 169 -18.75 -8.68 12.49
CA ARG A 169 -19.28 -9.19 13.76
C ARG A 169 -18.83 -8.28 14.90
N ARG A 170 -19.76 -7.95 15.80
CA ARG A 170 -19.42 -7.33 17.09
C ARG A 170 -18.53 -8.30 17.86
N GLY A 171 -17.33 -7.85 18.21
CA GLY A 171 -16.42 -8.57 19.09
C GLY A 171 -16.88 -8.48 20.53
#